data_AF-A0A0B2NXJ5-F1
#
_entry.id   AF-A0A0B2NXJ5-F1
#
_cell.length_a   1.000
_cell.length_b   1.000
_cell.length_c   1.000
_cell.angle_alpha   90.00
_cell.angle_beta   90.00
_cell.angle_gamma   90.00
#
_symmetry.space_group_name_H-M   'P 1'
#
loop_
_entity.id
_entity.type
_entity.pdbx_description
1 polymer ?
#
loop_
_entity_poly.entity_id
_entity_poly.type
_entity_poly.pdbx_seq_one_letter_code
_entity_poly.pdbx_strand_id
1 'polypeptide(L)'
;MRFLTKQPKVKNRSKNKTSGNSSFGLLNTSSAVIQVETAKSYSISMKNVVINVSVEDRKKIIFEQSNALAESVNGQILIPKGLLDEVVNLVEAPFPVLGKFKETFLDLPKDLLTMVMQKHQKYFAVCDANGQLLPYFVAVANGAIDETTVRKGNEAVLRARYEDAKFFYEMDTCKRFSEFRKQLKNILFHEKLGTMLDKMTRVENMVTKLSCLLDINEDVQQIIRDASSLAMSDLATAVVTEFTSLSGIMGRHYALRDGYSDQIAEALLEITLPRFSGDILPKSDADIVLAIADRWKNYLKEPFPKVVEAYSWPTRIVRGKEDELHMEVDETAFVTNEESVLCGTFLSVKKSINPGTFSLTWYFS
;
A
#
# COMPACT_ATOMS: atom_id res chain seq x y z
N MET A 1 9.74 10.03 27.77
CA MET A 1 8.34 9.63 28.02
C MET A 1 8.13 8.26 27.40
N ARG A 2 7.84 7.23 28.22
CA ARG A 2 7.72 5.83 27.78
C ARG A 2 6.48 5.66 26.92
N PHE A 3 6.66 5.50 25.61
CA PHE A 3 5.66 4.92 24.72
C PHE A 3 6.11 3.49 24.38
N LEU A 4 5.15 2.59 24.25
CA LEU A 4 5.27 1.12 24.09
C LEU A 4 5.30 0.32 25.42
N THR A 5 4.16 0.26 26.10
CA THR A 5 3.79 -0.95 26.84
C THR A 5 3.12 -1.93 25.88
N LYS A 6 3.74 -3.10 25.73
CA LYS A 6 3.22 -4.29 25.05
C LYS A 6 1.71 -4.44 25.27
N GLN A 7 0.92 -4.52 24.20
CA GLN A 7 -0.44 -5.03 24.31
C GLN A 7 -0.39 -6.47 24.85
N PRO A 8 -1.18 -6.81 25.89
CA PRO A 8 -1.31 -8.20 26.28
C PRO A 8 -2.03 -8.95 25.16
N LYS A 9 -1.48 -10.09 24.74
CA LYS A 9 -2.14 -11.04 23.85
C LYS A 9 -3.54 -11.34 24.40
N VAL A 10 -4.59 -10.81 23.76
CA VAL A 10 -5.97 -11.20 24.05
C VAL A 10 -6.17 -12.61 23.50
N LYS A 11 -5.94 -13.62 24.34
CA LYS A 11 -6.54 -14.94 24.13
C LYS A 11 -8.05 -14.73 24.19
N ASN A 12 -8.74 -14.94 23.08
CA ASN A 12 -10.19 -15.02 23.03
C ASN A 12 -10.67 -16.21 23.88
N ARG A 13 -10.87 -15.98 25.18
CA ARG A 13 -11.66 -16.84 26.07
C ARG A 13 -13.02 -16.18 26.27
N SER A 14 -13.89 -16.35 25.28
CA SER A 14 -15.31 -16.00 25.37
C SER A 14 -16.07 -17.07 26.17
N LYS A 15 -15.80 -17.17 27.48
CA LYS A 15 -16.69 -17.85 28.46
C LYS A 15 -16.57 -17.10 29.79
N ASN A 16 -17.68 -16.50 30.25
CA ASN A 16 -17.87 -15.63 31.43
C ASN A 16 -17.54 -14.13 31.27
N LYS A 17 -18.33 -13.40 30.45
CA LYS A 17 -18.56 -11.97 30.69
C LYS A 17 -19.95 -11.80 31.32
N THR A 18 -20.00 -11.40 32.59
CA THR A 18 -21.23 -10.94 33.24
C THR A 18 -21.59 -9.58 32.65
N SER A 19 -22.78 -9.45 32.06
CA SER A 19 -23.29 -8.15 31.63
C SER A 19 -23.68 -7.30 32.85
N GLY A 20 -23.35 -6.02 32.80
CA GLY A 20 -23.62 -5.07 33.88
C GLY A 20 -23.94 -3.69 33.32
N ASN A 21 -24.42 -2.79 34.18
CA ASN A 21 -24.80 -1.42 33.86
C ASN A 21 -23.63 -0.43 34.03
N SER A 22 -22.39 -0.91 34.06
CA SER A 22 -21.19 -0.08 34.27
C SER A 22 -20.38 0.02 32.98
N SER A 23 -19.90 1.22 32.68
CA SER A 23 -19.03 1.54 31.55
C SER A 23 -17.83 2.38 32.00
N PHE A 24 -16.90 2.67 31.10
CA PHE A 24 -15.66 3.37 31.43
C PHE A 24 -15.51 4.68 30.66
N GLY A 25 -15.02 5.71 31.33
CA GLY A 25 -14.64 6.99 30.72
C GLY A 25 -13.25 6.92 30.07
N LEU A 26 -12.79 8.08 29.56
CA LEU A 26 -11.45 8.18 28.97
C LEU A 26 -10.36 7.91 30.00
N LEU A 27 -9.25 7.31 29.58
CA LEU A 27 -8.13 6.94 30.46
C LEU A 27 -7.52 8.11 31.25
N ASN A 28 -7.63 9.33 30.73
CA ASN A 28 -7.12 10.56 31.34
C ASN A 28 -8.16 11.28 32.23
N THR A 29 -9.31 10.65 32.52
CA THR A 29 -10.33 11.22 33.41
C THR A 29 -10.27 10.62 34.81
N SER A 30 -10.57 11.44 35.82
CA SER A 30 -10.49 11.12 37.25
C SER A 30 -11.55 10.12 37.72
N SER A 31 -12.64 9.94 36.97
CA SER A 31 -13.73 9.01 37.30
C SER A 31 -13.84 7.92 36.23
N ALA A 32 -13.27 6.75 36.53
CA ALA A 32 -13.13 5.67 35.56
C ALA A 32 -14.42 4.89 35.29
N VAL A 33 -15.44 4.94 36.16
CA VAL A 33 -16.65 4.10 36.03
C VAL A 33 -17.91 4.95 35.96
N ILE A 34 -18.72 4.69 34.94
CA ILE A 34 -19.98 5.38 34.65
C ILE A 34 -21.12 4.38 34.77
N GLN A 35 -22.14 4.71 35.55
CA GLN A 35 -23.37 3.94 35.59
C GLN A 35 -24.27 4.33 34.42
N VAL A 36 -24.69 3.33 33.66
CA VAL A 36 -25.55 3.45 32.50
C VAL A 36 -26.86 2.76 32.82
N GLU A 37 -27.89 3.54 33.12
CA GLU A 37 -29.19 3.01 33.57
C GLU A 37 -29.86 2.10 32.55
N THR A 38 -29.77 2.43 31.26
CA THR A 38 -30.38 1.66 30.17
C THR A 38 -29.54 1.70 28.91
N ALA A 39 -29.68 0.70 28.04
CA ALA A 39 -29.02 0.71 26.72
C ALA A 39 -29.38 1.96 25.88
N LYS A 40 -30.61 2.48 26.04
CA LYS A 40 -31.06 3.70 25.33
C LYS A 40 -30.37 4.97 25.82
N SER A 41 -29.99 5.03 27.10
CA SER A 41 -29.28 6.19 27.66
C SER A 41 -27.77 6.14 27.46
N TYR A 42 -27.21 5.05 26.94
CA TYR A 42 -25.77 4.86 26.79
C TYR A 42 -25.08 6.01 26.05
N SER A 43 -25.56 6.41 24.87
CA SER A 43 -24.95 7.48 24.08
C SER A 43 -24.98 8.83 24.82
N ILE A 44 -26.05 9.11 25.56
CA ILE A 44 -26.20 10.32 26.36
C ILE A 44 -25.25 10.28 27.57
N SER A 45 -25.21 9.16 28.29
CA SER A 45 -24.31 8.95 29.43
C SER A 45 -22.83 9.08 29.03
N MET A 46 -22.44 8.56 27.87
CA MET A 46 -21.09 8.71 27.33
C MET A 46 -20.79 10.15 26.91
N LYS A 47 -21.76 10.83 26.27
CA LYS A 47 -21.58 12.24 25.88
C LYS A 47 -21.36 13.17 27.07
N ASN A 48 -22.00 12.89 28.22
CA ASN A 48 -21.81 13.64 29.45
C ASN A 48 -20.38 13.54 30.01
N VAL A 49 -19.62 12.51 29.63
CA VAL A 49 -18.19 12.37 29.95
C VAL A 49 -17.28 12.69 28.75
N VAL A 50 -17.80 13.46 27.80
CA VAL A 50 -17.07 13.95 26.60
C VAL A 50 -16.79 12.85 25.56
N ILE A 51 -17.30 11.62 25.74
CA ILE A 51 -17.16 10.53 24.76
C ILE A 51 -18.24 10.64 23.68
N ASN A 52 -17.82 10.71 22.42
CA ASN A 52 -18.72 10.66 21.28
C ASN A 52 -18.77 9.24 20.69
N VAL A 53 -19.89 8.55 20.92
CA VAL A 53 -20.10 7.15 20.47
C VAL A 53 -20.32 7.06 18.96
N SER A 54 -20.86 8.12 18.33
CA SER A 54 -21.16 8.12 16.90
C SER A 54 -19.86 8.25 16.09
N VAL A 55 -19.58 7.24 15.27
CA VAL A 55 -18.43 7.24 14.34
C VAL A 55 -18.57 8.39 13.34
N GLU A 56 -19.78 8.62 12.84
CA GLU A 56 -20.05 9.65 11.84
C GLU A 56 -19.93 11.05 12.42
N ASP A 57 -20.35 11.26 13.67
CA ASP A 57 -20.16 12.55 14.33
C ASP A 57 -18.68 12.81 14.61
N ARG A 58 -17.92 11.79 15.05
CA ARG A 58 -16.47 11.92 15.25
C ARG A 58 -15.73 12.21 13.94
N LYS A 59 -16.11 11.54 12.84
CA LYS A 59 -15.58 11.84 11.49
C LYS A 59 -15.78 13.30 11.13
N LYS A 60 -17.01 13.79 11.30
CA LYS A 60 -17.36 15.17 10.99
C LYS A 60 -16.51 16.15 11.82
N ILE A 61 -16.42 15.92 13.14
CA ILE A 61 -15.60 16.75 14.03
C ILE A 61 -14.14 16.77 13.61
N ILE A 62 -13.54 15.60 13.37
CA ILE A 62 -12.13 15.49 12.97
C ILE A 62 -11.90 16.22 11.65
N PHE A 63 -12.77 15.99 10.66
CA PHE A 63 -12.64 16.58 9.33
C PHE A 63 -12.76 18.11 9.37
N GLU A 64 -13.84 18.64 9.97
CA GLU A 64 -14.11 20.08 9.99
C GLU A 64 -13.05 20.84 10.79
N GLN A 65 -12.69 20.37 11.99
CA GLN A 65 -11.70 21.04 12.82
C GLN A 65 -10.29 20.94 12.25
N SER A 66 -9.91 19.80 11.66
CA SER A 66 -8.60 19.66 11.03
C SER A 66 -8.47 20.52 9.78
N ASN A 67 -9.53 20.65 8.97
CA ASN A 67 -9.54 21.59 7.85
C ASN A 67 -9.43 23.04 8.32
N ALA A 68 -10.20 23.46 9.33
CA ALA A 68 -10.11 24.82 9.86
C ALA A 68 -8.69 25.15 10.38
N LEU A 69 -8.02 24.19 11.03
CA LEU A 69 -6.62 24.33 11.45
C LEU A 69 -5.66 24.46 10.25
N ALA A 70 -5.87 23.68 9.20
CA ALA A 70 -5.06 23.79 7.98
C ALA A 70 -5.29 25.11 7.24
N GLU A 71 -6.54 25.59 7.17
CA GLU A 71 -6.88 26.88 6.56
C GLU A 71 -6.18 28.05 7.27
N SER A 72 -5.99 27.95 8.60
CA SER A 72 -5.26 28.96 9.38
C SER A 72 -3.80 29.16 8.95
N VAL A 73 -3.23 28.19 8.21
CA VAL A 73 -1.89 28.25 7.61
C VAL A 73 -1.94 28.25 6.07
N ASN A 74 -3.07 28.65 5.48
CA ASN A 74 -3.32 28.68 4.04
C ASN A 74 -3.17 27.31 3.36
N GLY A 75 -3.51 26.24 4.08
CA GLY A 75 -3.42 24.88 3.59
C GLY A 75 -4.73 24.11 3.72
N GLN A 76 -4.69 22.87 3.26
CA GLN A 76 -5.76 21.89 3.35
C GLN A 76 -5.17 20.54 3.80
N ILE A 77 -5.92 19.78 4.59
CA ILE A 77 -5.45 18.44 4.99
C ILE A 77 -5.55 17.46 3.83
N LEU A 78 -4.48 16.69 3.63
CA LEU A 78 -4.48 15.55 2.74
C LEU A 78 -5.06 14.35 3.47
N ILE A 79 -6.16 13.81 2.93
CA ILE A 79 -6.85 12.64 3.49
C ILE A 79 -6.79 11.48 2.50
N PRO A 80 -5.77 10.61 2.61
CA PRO A 80 -5.77 9.35 1.88
C PRO A 80 -6.95 8.48 2.29
N LYS A 81 -7.35 7.60 1.36
CA LYS A 81 -8.43 6.63 1.57
C LYS A 81 -8.18 5.82 2.85
N GLY A 82 -9.16 5.80 3.75
CA GLY A 82 -9.15 5.01 4.99
C GLY A 82 -8.43 5.66 6.18
N LEU A 83 -7.60 6.69 6.00
CA LEU A 83 -6.89 7.31 7.14
C LEU A 83 -7.86 7.94 8.15
N LEU A 84 -8.86 8.66 7.66
CA LEU A 84 -9.88 9.26 8.53
C LEU A 84 -10.65 8.19 9.31
N ASP A 85 -11.04 7.10 8.64
CA ASP A 85 -11.72 5.97 9.29
C ASP A 85 -10.86 5.33 10.39
N GLU A 86 -9.56 5.17 10.14
CA GLU A 86 -8.62 4.68 11.15
C GLU A 86 -8.53 5.63 12.34
N VAL A 87 -8.28 6.92 12.11
CA VAL A 87 -8.14 7.93 13.18
C VAL A 87 -9.40 8.01 14.02
N VAL A 88 -10.58 7.99 13.40
CA VAL A 88 -11.87 8.00 14.11
C VAL A 88 -12.00 6.82 15.05
N ASN A 89 -11.51 5.64 14.65
CA ASN A 89 -11.56 4.45 15.50
C ASN A 89 -10.50 4.46 16.62
N LEU A 90 -9.54 5.39 16.61
CA LEU A 90 -8.53 5.55 17.65
C LEU A 90 -8.93 6.51 18.77
N VAL A 91 -9.86 7.43 18.52
CA VAL A 91 -10.18 8.52 19.46
C VAL A 91 -11.67 8.59 19.74
N GLU A 92 -12.05 8.62 21.00
CA GLU A 92 -13.46 8.68 21.45
C GLU A 92 -13.94 10.12 21.67
N ALA A 93 -13.02 11.04 21.93
CA ALA A 93 -13.24 12.47 22.09
C ALA A 93 -12.20 13.22 21.24
N PRO A 94 -12.40 13.36 19.92
CA PRO A 94 -11.39 13.91 19.03
C PRO A 94 -11.08 15.37 19.35
N PHE A 95 -9.79 15.68 19.45
CA PHE A 95 -9.27 17.04 19.57
C PHE A 95 -8.08 17.23 18.61
N PRO A 96 -8.31 17.76 17.39
CA PRO A 96 -7.25 18.06 16.44
C PRO A 96 -6.31 19.16 16.94
N VAL A 97 -5.02 19.01 16.66
CA VAL A 97 -3.93 19.91 17.05
C VAL A 97 -3.01 20.12 15.86
N LEU A 98 -2.81 21.39 15.49
CA LEU A 98 -1.86 21.78 14.45
C LEU A 98 -0.44 21.77 15.01
N GLY A 99 0.45 21.00 14.37
CA GLY A 99 1.88 20.98 14.65
C GLY A 99 2.69 21.44 13.44
N LYS A 100 3.96 21.79 13.68
CA LYS A 100 4.91 22.15 12.63
C LYS A 100 6.20 21.34 12.68
N PHE A 101 6.90 21.25 11.55
CA PHE A 101 8.23 20.68 11.47
C PHE A 101 9.18 21.63 10.74
N LYS A 102 10.48 21.31 10.72
CA LYS A 102 11.48 22.15 10.04
C LYS A 102 11.29 22.09 8.53
N GLU A 103 11.27 23.24 7.88
CA GLU A 103 11.14 23.35 6.41
C GLU A 103 12.23 22.59 5.65
N THR A 104 13.42 22.41 6.23
CA THR A 104 14.52 21.62 5.63
C THR A 104 14.15 20.16 5.37
N PHE A 105 13.07 19.63 5.97
CA PHE A 105 12.60 18.30 5.63
C PHE A 105 11.85 18.24 4.29
N LEU A 106 11.37 19.39 3.76
CA LEU A 106 10.71 19.46 2.46
C LEU A 106 11.65 19.16 1.28
N ASP A 107 12.96 19.11 1.52
CA ASP A 107 13.94 18.60 0.56
C ASP A 107 13.79 17.08 0.30
N LEU A 108 13.10 16.36 1.20
CA LEU A 108 12.78 14.94 1.04
C LEU A 108 11.57 14.74 0.13
N PRO A 109 11.45 13.57 -0.54
CA PRO A 109 10.29 13.28 -1.38
C PRO A 109 8.98 13.38 -0.61
N LYS A 110 7.98 14.05 -1.20
CA LYS A 110 6.65 14.25 -0.60
C LYS A 110 6.01 12.93 -0.14
N ASP A 111 6.08 11.90 -0.97
CA ASP A 111 5.50 10.59 -0.65
C ASP A 111 6.16 9.93 0.56
N LEU A 112 7.47 10.11 0.73
CA LEU A 112 8.22 9.64 1.90
C LEU A 112 7.74 10.36 3.17
N LEU A 113 7.71 11.69 3.15
CA LEU A 113 7.25 12.51 4.29
C LEU A 113 5.81 12.18 4.70
N THR A 114 4.94 12.02 3.69
CA THR A 114 3.52 11.70 3.85
C THR A 114 3.35 10.29 4.43
N MET A 115 4.11 9.31 3.93
CA MET A 115 4.11 7.94 4.45
C MET A 115 4.55 7.88 5.91
N VAL A 116 5.60 8.61 6.28
CA VAL A 116 6.11 8.65 7.66
C VAL A 116 5.06 9.21 8.63
N MET A 117 4.36 10.29 8.25
CA MET A 117 3.26 10.86 9.04
C MET A 117 2.14 9.83 9.27
N GLN A 118 1.74 9.12 8.21
CA GLN A 118 0.58 8.24 8.22
C GLN A 118 0.85 6.90 8.89
N LYS A 119 1.98 6.26 8.58
CA LYS A 119 2.33 4.92 9.07
C LYS A 119 2.60 4.94 10.58
N HIS A 120 3.35 5.92 11.06
CA HIS A 120 3.82 5.92 12.45
C HIS A 120 2.91 6.65 13.42
N GLN A 121 2.21 7.70 12.98
CA GLN A 121 1.52 8.62 13.90
C GLN A 121 0.09 8.97 13.50
N LYS A 122 -0.38 8.53 12.32
CA LYS A 122 -1.74 8.81 11.83
C LYS A 122 -2.03 10.32 11.76
N TYR A 123 -1.02 11.10 11.39
CA TYR A 123 -1.19 12.54 11.17
C TYR A 123 -1.75 12.83 9.78
N PHE A 124 -2.48 13.92 9.67
CA PHE A 124 -2.87 14.49 8.39
C PHE A 124 -1.80 15.47 7.91
N ALA A 125 -1.23 15.21 6.74
CA ALA A 125 -0.31 16.15 6.08
C ALA A 125 -1.07 17.39 5.62
N VAL A 126 -0.46 18.58 5.68
CA VAL A 126 -1.08 19.81 5.18
C VAL A 126 -0.42 20.19 3.85
N CYS A 127 -1.22 20.45 2.83
CA CYS A 127 -0.76 20.89 1.51
C CYS A 127 -1.32 22.26 1.15
N ASP A 128 -0.65 22.98 0.25
CA ASP A 128 -1.17 24.21 -0.33
C ASP A 128 -2.25 23.93 -1.42
N ALA A 129 -2.72 25.01 -2.06
CA ALA A 129 -3.69 24.92 -3.16
C ALA A 129 -3.15 24.20 -4.42
N ASN A 130 -1.83 24.16 -4.60
CA ASN A 130 -1.17 23.47 -5.72
C ASN A 130 -0.85 22.00 -5.39
N GLY A 131 -1.18 21.54 -4.18
CA GLY A 131 -0.86 20.20 -3.70
C GLY A 131 0.61 20.04 -3.25
N GLN A 132 1.36 21.12 -3.06
CA GLN A 132 2.69 21.07 -2.45
C GLN A 132 2.57 20.91 -0.94
N LEU A 133 3.48 20.14 -0.34
CA LEU A 133 3.48 19.88 1.09
C LEU A 133 3.97 21.12 1.85
N LEU A 134 3.19 21.55 2.85
CA LEU A 134 3.57 22.62 3.77
C LEU A 134 4.25 22.03 5.02
N PRO A 135 5.05 22.81 5.77
CA PRO A 135 5.77 22.34 6.97
C PRO A 135 4.86 22.13 8.20
N TYR A 136 3.61 21.70 7.97
CA TYR A 136 2.56 21.54 8.97
C TYR A 136 1.89 20.16 8.86
N PHE A 137 1.35 19.72 9.99
CA PHE A 137 0.54 18.51 10.09
C PHE A 137 -0.53 18.68 11.16
N VAL A 138 -1.59 17.90 11.07
CA VAL A 138 -2.63 17.84 12.10
C VAL A 138 -2.58 16.48 12.80
N ALA A 139 -2.39 16.50 14.11
CA ALA A 139 -2.52 15.33 14.99
C ALA A 139 -3.89 15.35 15.66
N VAL A 140 -4.48 14.18 15.95
CA VAL A 140 -5.77 14.10 16.67
C VAL A 140 -5.55 13.49 18.04
N ALA A 141 -5.72 14.30 19.08
CA ALA A 141 -5.68 13.85 20.47
C ALA A 141 -7.04 13.28 20.91
N ASN A 142 -7.05 12.59 22.05
CA ASN A 142 -8.24 11.98 22.64
C ASN A 142 -8.55 12.59 24.01
N GLY A 143 -9.60 13.39 24.08
CA GLY A 143 -10.11 14.03 25.29
C GLY A 143 -9.50 15.40 25.59
N ALA A 144 -9.73 15.87 26.81
CA ALA A 144 -9.17 17.12 27.30
C ALA A 144 -7.64 17.02 27.42
N ILE A 145 -6.93 17.99 26.83
CA ILE A 145 -5.47 18.02 26.75
C ILE A 145 -4.92 19.41 27.03
N ASP A 146 -3.66 19.48 27.43
CA ASP A 146 -2.85 20.70 27.25
C ASP A 146 -2.30 20.71 25.82
N GLU A 147 -2.91 21.54 24.97
CA GLU A 147 -2.56 21.68 23.56
C GLU A 147 -1.07 21.99 23.35
N THR A 148 -0.47 22.82 24.19
CA THR A 148 0.94 23.22 24.02
C THR A 148 1.87 22.04 24.24
N THR A 149 1.61 21.24 25.28
CA THR A 149 2.40 20.04 25.60
C THR A 149 2.20 18.96 24.54
N VAL A 150 0.95 18.72 24.12
CA VAL A 150 0.65 17.74 23.07
C VAL A 150 1.28 18.13 21.74
N ARG A 151 1.18 19.41 21.34
CA ARG A 151 1.81 19.92 20.12
C ARG A 151 3.32 19.66 20.13
N LYS A 152 4.03 20.15 21.15
CA LYS A 152 5.49 19.94 21.29
C LYS A 152 5.89 18.48 21.30
N GLY A 153 5.10 17.62 21.94
CA GLY A 153 5.33 16.17 21.97
C GLY A 153 5.25 15.55 20.58
N ASN A 154 4.19 15.83 19.83
CA ASN A 154 4.02 15.33 18.47
C ASN A 154 5.07 15.88 17.50
N GLU A 155 5.43 17.17 17.61
CA GLU A 155 6.50 17.78 16.82
C GLU A 155 7.85 17.10 17.08
N ALA A 156 8.18 16.80 18.34
CA ALA A 156 9.41 16.10 18.70
C ALA A 156 9.46 14.67 18.16
N VAL A 157 8.32 13.96 18.20
CA VAL A 157 8.19 12.60 17.64
C VAL A 157 8.34 12.62 16.12
N LEU A 158 7.63 13.52 15.43
CA LEU A 158 7.71 13.62 13.97
C LEU A 158 9.12 13.98 13.52
N ARG A 159 9.76 14.93 14.19
CA ARG A 159 11.15 15.31 13.91
C ARG A 159 12.06 14.10 13.97
N ALA A 160 12.00 13.29 15.02
CA ALA A 160 12.84 12.09 15.11
C ALA A 160 12.60 11.11 13.95
N ARG A 161 11.34 10.91 13.54
CA ARG A 161 11.01 10.06 12.39
C ARG A 161 11.49 10.62 11.05
N TYR A 162 11.48 11.93 10.90
CA TYR A 162 11.99 12.58 9.69
C TYR A 162 13.52 12.56 9.62
N GLU A 163 14.22 12.64 10.75
CA GLU A 163 15.68 12.41 10.76
C GLU A 163 16.01 10.97 10.34
N ASP A 164 15.25 9.97 10.83
CA ASP A 164 15.42 8.57 10.39
C ASP A 164 15.17 8.42 8.88
N ALA A 165 14.08 8.97 8.37
CA ALA A 165 13.74 8.93 6.94
C ALA A 165 14.79 9.64 6.08
N LYS A 166 15.30 10.79 6.55
CA LYS A 166 16.38 11.53 5.91
C LYS A 166 17.63 10.68 5.80
N PHE A 167 18.03 10.01 6.88
CA PHE A 167 19.20 9.14 6.89
C PHE A 167 19.10 8.02 5.84
N PHE A 168 17.96 7.35 5.74
CA PHE A 168 17.74 6.31 4.72
C PHE A 168 17.81 6.87 3.31
N TYR A 169 17.18 8.03 3.07
CA TYR A 169 17.18 8.67 1.77
C TYR A 169 18.60 9.12 1.36
N GLU A 170 19.38 9.68 2.29
CA GLU A 170 20.77 10.07 2.05
C GLU A 170 21.63 8.85 1.67
N MET A 171 21.49 7.73 2.37
CA MET A 171 22.16 6.47 2.01
C MET A 171 21.83 6.02 0.59
N ASP A 172 20.57 6.16 0.18
CA ASP A 172 20.12 5.78 -1.15
C ASP A 172 20.63 6.74 -2.24
N THR A 173 20.74 8.04 -1.92
CA THR A 173 21.21 9.08 -2.86
C THR A 173 22.71 9.06 -3.14
N CYS A 174 23.49 8.34 -2.35
CA CYS A 174 24.91 8.12 -2.61
C CYS A 174 25.19 7.13 -3.76
N LYS A 175 24.16 6.49 -4.32
CA LYS A 175 24.28 5.48 -5.39
C LYS A 175 23.33 5.79 -6.55
N ARG A 176 23.70 5.37 -7.75
CA ARG A 176 22.77 5.34 -8.89
C ARG A 176 21.72 4.27 -8.70
N PHE A 177 20.51 4.52 -9.19
CA PHE A 177 19.36 3.63 -9.07
C PHE A 177 19.64 2.24 -9.66
N SER A 178 20.33 2.20 -10.80
CA SER A 178 20.75 0.96 -11.46
C SER A 178 21.68 0.08 -10.62
N GLU A 179 22.40 0.63 -9.64
CA GLU A 179 23.28 -0.14 -8.76
C GLU A 179 22.51 -1.00 -7.75
N PHE A 180 21.26 -0.65 -7.45
CA PHE A 180 20.41 -1.44 -6.54
C PHE A 180 19.95 -2.76 -7.16
N ARG A 181 19.94 -2.87 -8.49
CA ARG A 181 19.56 -4.11 -9.20
C ARG A 181 20.34 -5.33 -8.69
N LYS A 182 21.65 -5.19 -8.51
CA LYS A 182 22.52 -6.30 -8.04
C LYS A 182 22.21 -6.72 -6.60
N GLN A 183 21.65 -5.82 -5.79
CA GLN A 183 21.33 -6.08 -4.38
C GLN A 183 20.05 -6.91 -4.23
N LEU A 184 19.22 -7.02 -5.28
CA LEU A 184 18.04 -7.89 -5.30
C LEU A 184 18.39 -9.38 -5.10
N LYS A 185 19.66 -9.78 -5.28
CA LYS A 185 20.13 -11.14 -4.96
C LYS A 185 20.04 -11.46 -3.46
N ASN A 186 19.96 -10.45 -2.60
CA ASN A 186 19.86 -10.62 -1.16
C ASN A 186 18.41 -10.75 -0.68
N ILE A 187 17.43 -10.60 -1.57
CA ILE A 187 16.00 -10.68 -1.26
C ILE A 187 15.49 -12.01 -1.79
N LEU A 188 15.08 -12.91 -0.89
CA LEU A 188 14.48 -14.18 -1.27
C LEU A 188 13.11 -13.92 -1.90
N PHE A 189 12.92 -14.34 -3.15
CA PHE A 189 11.61 -14.31 -3.79
C PHE A 189 10.83 -15.57 -3.43
N HIS A 190 11.43 -16.75 -3.64
CA HIS A 190 10.84 -18.04 -3.31
C HIS A 190 11.93 -19.11 -3.27
N GLU A 191 11.90 -20.03 -2.29
CA GLU A 191 12.93 -21.07 -2.08
C GLU A 191 13.36 -21.82 -3.36
N LYS A 192 12.41 -22.30 -4.16
CA LYS A 192 12.68 -22.99 -5.44
C LYS A 192 12.94 -22.09 -6.66
N LEU A 193 12.62 -20.80 -6.60
CA LEU A 193 12.72 -19.88 -7.76
C LEU A 193 13.82 -18.84 -7.59
N GLY A 194 14.50 -18.87 -6.45
CA GLY A 194 15.64 -18.04 -6.11
C GLY A 194 15.26 -16.68 -5.56
N THR A 195 16.09 -15.72 -5.91
CA THR A 195 16.10 -14.35 -5.41
C THR A 195 15.21 -13.43 -6.24
N MET A 196 15.00 -12.22 -5.75
CA MET A 196 14.31 -11.18 -6.49
C MET A 196 15.10 -10.77 -7.75
N LEU A 197 16.44 -10.85 -7.72
CA LEU A 197 17.25 -10.68 -8.92
C LEU A 197 16.95 -11.78 -9.95
N ASP A 198 16.86 -13.04 -9.53
CA ASP A 198 16.54 -14.15 -10.44
C ASP A 198 15.15 -13.97 -11.05
N LYS A 199 14.17 -13.46 -10.28
CA LYS A 199 12.85 -13.10 -10.82
C LYS A 199 12.98 -12.05 -11.90
N MET A 200 13.64 -10.93 -11.60
CA MET A 200 13.67 -9.82 -12.56
C MET A 200 14.51 -10.08 -13.80
N THR A 201 15.58 -10.87 -13.70
CA THR A 201 16.33 -11.36 -14.89
C THR A 201 15.42 -12.16 -15.82
N ARG A 202 14.46 -12.91 -15.28
CA ARG A 202 13.49 -13.64 -16.11
C ARG A 202 12.46 -12.73 -16.75
N VAL A 203 12.00 -11.71 -16.04
CA VAL A 203 11.10 -10.68 -16.57
C VAL A 203 11.77 -9.95 -17.72
N GLU A 204 13.00 -9.49 -17.53
CA GLU A 204 13.83 -8.82 -18.55
C GLU A 204 13.99 -9.67 -19.83
N ASN A 205 14.24 -10.98 -19.69
CA ASN A 205 14.30 -11.88 -20.86
C ASN A 205 12.94 -12.10 -21.54
N MET A 206 11.84 -11.97 -20.80
CA MET A 206 10.49 -12.22 -21.29
C MET A 206 9.92 -11.02 -22.03
N VAL A 207 10.20 -9.79 -21.56
CA VAL A 207 9.66 -8.59 -22.18
C VAL A 207 10.09 -8.44 -23.63
N THR A 208 11.30 -8.88 -24.01
CA THR A 208 11.74 -8.89 -25.42
C THR A 208 10.85 -9.78 -26.28
N LYS A 209 10.50 -10.98 -25.80
CA LYS A 209 9.64 -11.92 -26.53
C LYS A 209 8.20 -11.40 -26.63
N LEU A 210 7.68 -10.87 -25.53
CA LEU A 210 6.33 -10.31 -25.49
C LEU A 210 6.20 -9.09 -26.39
N SER A 211 7.20 -8.22 -26.41
CA SER A 211 7.21 -7.03 -27.27
C SER A 211 7.11 -7.41 -28.75
N CYS A 212 7.87 -8.43 -29.19
CA CYS A 212 7.77 -8.92 -30.57
C CYS A 212 6.42 -9.59 -30.86
N LEU A 213 5.86 -10.37 -29.91
CA LEU A 213 4.58 -11.06 -30.10
C LEU A 213 3.39 -10.10 -30.18
N LEU A 214 3.48 -8.96 -29.50
CA LEU A 214 2.45 -7.93 -29.46
C LEU A 214 2.66 -6.83 -30.50
N ASP A 215 3.63 -6.99 -31.40
CA ASP A 215 3.97 -6.03 -32.47
C ASP A 215 4.22 -4.61 -31.95
N ILE A 216 4.90 -4.50 -30.80
CA ILE A 216 5.26 -3.21 -30.19
C ILE A 216 6.35 -2.53 -31.03
N ASN A 217 6.20 -1.22 -31.26
CA ASN A 217 7.19 -0.43 -32.01
C ASN A 217 8.55 -0.35 -31.31
N GLU A 218 9.64 -0.28 -32.10
CA GLU A 218 11.02 -0.37 -31.58
C GLU A 218 11.34 0.68 -30.51
N ASP A 219 10.82 1.91 -30.64
CA ASP A 219 11.03 2.98 -29.66
C ASP A 219 10.47 2.59 -28.28
N VAL A 220 9.29 1.98 -28.23
CA VAL A 220 8.70 1.51 -26.97
C VAL A 220 9.36 0.22 -26.51
N GLN A 221 9.83 -0.64 -27.41
CA GLN A 221 10.64 -1.79 -27.00
C GLN A 221 11.90 -1.36 -26.25
N GLN A 222 12.55 -0.27 -26.66
CA GLN A 222 13.71 0.25 -25.94
C GLN A 222 13.33 0.71 -24.52
N ILE A 223 12.22 1.42 -24.37
CA ILE A 223 11.69 1.84 -23.06
C ILE A 223 11.42 0.62 -22.18
N ILE A 224 10.78 -0.42 -22.73
CA ILE A 224 10.48 -1.67 -22.02
C ILE A 224 11.76 -2.35 -21.53
N ARG A 225 12.78 -2.43 -22.40
CA ARG A 225 14.08 -3.03 -22.05
C ARG A 225 14.73 -2.26 -20.90
N ASP A 226 14.82 -0.94 -21.02
CA ASP A 226 15.45 -0.09 -20.00
C ASP A 226 14.70 -0.16 -18.66
N ALA A 227 13.36 -0.08 -18.69
CA ALA A 227 12.53 -0.22 -17.50
C ALA A 227 12.68 -1.60 -16.86
N SER A 228 12.70 -2.69 -17.63
CA SER A 228 12.84 -4.06 -17.10
C SER A 228 14.18 -4.31 -16.41
N SER A 229 15.24 -3.66 -16.87
CA SER A 229 16.59 -3.73 -16.27
C SER A 229 16.65 -3.06 -14.88
N LEU A 230 15.78 -2.07 -14.65
CA LEU A 230 15.68 -1.31 -13.40
C LEU A 230 14.55 -1.79 -12.49
N ALA A 231 13.59 -2.53 -13.05
CA ALA A 231 12.36 -2.91 -12.38
C ALA A 231 12.59 -3.57 -11.02
N MET A 232 11.81 -3.12 -10.03
CA MET A 232 11.84 -3.53 -8.63
C MET A 232 13.19 -3.34 -7.90
N SER A 233 14.16 -2.60 -8.47
CA SER A 233 15.46 -2.34 -7.81
C SER A 233 15.30 -1.50 -6.54
N ASP A 234 14.24 -0.71 -6.46
CA ASP A 234 13.85 0.06 -5.28
C ASP A 234 13.63 -0.82 -4.06
N LEU A 235 13.24 -2.09 -4.20
CA LEU A 235 13.10 -3.03 -3.07
C LEU A 235 14.38 -3.21 -2.25
N ALA A 236 15.56 -2.95 -2.84
CA ALA A 236 16.84 -3.03 -2.15
C ALA A 236 17.32 -1.69 -1.57
N THR A 237 16.53 -0.63 -1.72
CA THR A 237 16.85 0.69 -1.16
C THR A 237 16.56 0.73 0.34
N ALA A 238 17.31 1.53 1.08
CA ALA A 238 17.13 1.68 2.52
C ALA A 238 15.74 2.25 2.85
N VAL A 239 15.25 3.22 2.05
CA VAL A 239 13.92 3.79 2.21
C VAL A 239 12.83 2.72 2.05
N VAL A 240 12.85 1.93 0.98
CA VAL A 240 11.79 0.92 0.76
C VAL A 240 11.90 -0.25 1.73
N THR A 241 13.11 -0.57 2.21
CA THR A 241 13.29 -1.57 3.27
C THR A 241 12.54 -1.17 4.55
N GLU A 242 12.59 0.11 4.94
CA GLU A 242 11.83 0.62 6.09
C GLU A 242 10.34 0.86 5.75
N PHE A 243 10.07 1.35 4.53
CA PHE A 243 8.76 1.77 4.05
C PHE A 243 8.35 0.99 2.80
N THR A 244 8.08 -0.31 2.96
CA THR A 244 7.75 -1.22 1.84
C THR A 244 6.56 -0.79 0.98
N SER A 245 5.62 -0.04 1.56
CA SER A 245 4.47 0.57 0.85
C SER A 245 4.87 1.65 -0.17
N LEU A 246 6.12 2.14 -0.13
CA LEU A 246 6.67 3.09 -1.10
C LEU A 246 7.36 2.40 -2.28
N SER A 247 7.30 1.06 -2.38
CA SER A 247 7.82 0.38 -3.55
C SER A 247 7.07 0.82 -4.82
N GLY A 248 7.77 0.90 -5.95
CA GLY A 248 7.28 1.50 -7.19
C GLY A 248 7.37 3.03 -7.17
N ILE A 249 6.82 3.68 -6.13
CA ILE A 249 6.87 5.14 -5.95
C ILE A 249 8.33 5.61 -5.86
N MET A 250 9.13 4.97 -5.01
CA MET A 250 10.55 5.29 -4.89
C MET A 250 11.35 4.84 -6.12
N GLY A 251 10.93 3.77 -6.80
CA GLY A 251 11.53 3.36 -8.08
C GLY A 251 11.42 4.45 -9.14
N ARG A 252 10.21 4.99 -9.32
CA ARG A 252 9.94 6.15 -10.18
C ARG A 252 10.75 7.37 -9.75
N HIS A 253 10.73 7.71 -8.45
CA HIS A 253 11.47 8.86 -7.91
C HIS A 253 12.97 8.77 -8.19
N TYR A 254 13.60 7.62 -7.91
CA TYR A 254 15.04 7.43 -8.13
C TYR A 254 15.40 7.38 -9.62
N ALA A 255 14.54 6.82 -10.48
CA ALA A 255 14.75 6.84 -11.92
C ALA A 255 14.75 8.28 -12.46
N LEU A 256 13.76 9.11 -12.09
CA LEU A 256 13.71 10.52 -12.51
C LEU A 256 14.92 11.30 -12.01
N ARG A 257 15.29 11.12 -10.74
CA ARG A 257 16.48 11.77 -10.15
C ARG A 257 17.75 11.46 -10.92
N ASP A 258 17.88 10.22 -11.42
CA ASP A 258 19.06 9.77 -12.13
C ASP A 258 19.07 10.14 -13.63
N GLY A 259 17.99 10.73 -14.14
CA GLY A 259 17.88 11.24 -15.51
C GLY A 259 17.22 10.28 -16.50
N TYR A 260 16.53 9.24 -16.03
CA TYR A 260 15.69 8.40 -16.90
C TYR A 260 14.43 9.15 -17.34
N SER A 261 13.87 8.77 -18.50
CA SER A 261 12.67 9.43 -19.03
C SER A 261 11.43 9.17 -18.19
N ASP A 262 10.44 10.05 -18.29
CA ASP A 262 9.14 9.89 -17.62
C ASP A 262 8.48 8.55 -17.97
N GLN A 263 8.61 8.09 -19.21
CA GLN A 263 8.06 6.81 -19.67
C GLN A 263 8.69 5.61 -18.95
N ILE A 264 10.02 5.62 -18.74
CA ILE A 264 10.70 4.56 -17.98
C ILE A 264 10.27 4.64 -16.51
N ALA A 265 10.26 5.84 -15.93
CA ALA A 265 9.92 6.03 -14.53
C ALA A 265 8.47 5.62 -14.22
N GLU A 266 7.53 5.89 -15.12
CA GLU A 266 6.13 5.48 -14.98
C GLU A 266 5.98 3.96 -15.12
N ALA A 267 6.68 3.31 -16.05
CA ALA A 267 6.67 1.84 -16.16
C ALA A 267 7.17 1.15 -14.90
N LEU A 268 8.13 1.75 -14.20
CA LEU A 268 8.61 1.26 -12.90
C LEU A 268 7.57 1.40 -11.78
N LEU A 269 6.72 2.42 -11.84
CA LEU A 269 5.60 2.59 -10.90
C LEU A 269 4.47 1.58 -11.20
N GLU A 270 4.13 1.42 -12.48
CA GLU A 270 2.95 0.67 -12.91
C GLU A 270 3.18 -0.84 -13.06
N ILE A 271 4.41 -1.36 -13.02
CA ILE A 271 4.71 -2.80 -13.13
C ILE A 271 3.89 -3.70 -12.18
N THR A 272 3.50 -3.17 -11.02
CA THR A 272 2.70 -3.92 -10.02
C THR A 272 1.19 -3.83 -10.23
N LEU A 273 0.72 -3.01 -11.18
CA LEU A 273 -0.70 -2.83 -11.47
C LEU A 273 -1.25 -3.92 -12.42
N PRO A 274 -2.50 -4.37 -12.25
CA PRO A 274 -3.35 -4.17 -11.08
C PRO A 274 -2.79 -4.94 -9.87
N ARG A 275 -2.90 -4.34 -8.68
CA ARG A 275 -2.44 -4.94 -7.41
C ARG A 275 -3.44 -5.95 -6.85
N PHE A 276 -4.70 -5.82 -7.21
CA PHE A 276 -5.82 -6.68 -6.81
C PHE A 276 -6.92 -6.65 -7.88
N SER A 277 -7.87 -7.59 -7.80
CA SER A 277 -9.00 -7.63 -8.74
C SER A 277 -9.83 -6.34 -8.67
N GLY A 278 -10.05 -5.70 -9.83
CA GLY A 278 -10.75 -4.42 -9.93
C GLY A 278 -9.89 -3.18 -9.59
N ASP A 279 -8.57 -3.32 -9.44
CA ASP A 279 -7.65 -2.17 -9.38
C ASP A 279 -7.47 -1.53 -10.77
N ILE A 280 -6.84 -0.36 -10.80
CA ILE A 280 -6.50 0.31 -12.05
C ILE A 280 -5.54 -0.54 -12.89
N LEU A 281 -5.69 -0.46 -14.21
CA LEU A 281 -4.84 -1.17 -15.17
C LEU A 281 -3.69 -0.28 -15.63
N PRO A 282 -2.55 -0.89 -16.02
CA PRO A 282 -1.46 -0.16 -16.67
C PRO A 282 -1.95 0.54 -17.94
N LYS A 283 -1.43 1.74 -18.21
CA LYS A 283 -1.98 2.60 -19.27
C LYS A 283 -1.22 2.52 -20.59
N SER A 284 0.11 2.50 -20.54
CA SER A 284 0.93 2.48 -21.75
C SER A 284 1.32 1.06 -22.16
N ASP A 285 1.66 0.88 -23.44
CA ASP A 285 2.15 -0.40 -23.95
C ASP A 285 3.37 -0.91 -23.17
N ALA A 286 4.26 0.00 -22.75
CA ALA A 286 5.41 -0.36 -21.95
C ALA A 286 5.02 -0.96 -20.59
N ASP A 287 4.06 -0.31 -19.92
CA ASP A 287 3.58 -0.71 -18.60
C ASP A 287 2.82 -2.04 -18.69
N ILE A 288 1.99 -2.19 -19.72
CA ILE A 288 1.21 -3.41 -19.99
C ILE A 288 2.16 -4.60 -20.19
N VAL A 289 3.15 -4.47 -21.08
CA VAL A 289 4.10 -5.55 -21.37
C VAL A 289 4.88 -5.94 -20.12
N LEU A 290 5.38 -4.95 -19.37
CA LEU A 290 6.19 -5.18 -18.19
C LEU A 290 5.37 -5.83 -17.06
N ALA A 291 4.14 -5.39 -16.85
CA ALA A 291 3.24 -5.94 -15.83
C ALA A 291 2.74 -7.35 -16.19
N ILE A 292 2.51 -7.63 -17.48
CA ILE A 292 2.24 -9.01 -17.95
C ILE A 292 3.46 -9.90 -17.70
N ALA A 293 4.66 -9.44 -18.07
CA ALA A 293 5.89 -10.21 -17.90
C ALA A 293 6.17 -10.56 -16.42
N ASP A 294 5.94 -9.62 -15.51
CA ASP A 294 6.11 -9.86 -14.07
C ASP A 294 5.17 -10.94 -13.53
N ARG A 295 3.90 -10.91 -13.98
CA ARG A 295 2.87 -11.85 -13.53
C ARG A 295 2.99 -13.22 -14.17
N TRP A 296 3.34 -13.30 -15.46
CA TRP A 296 3.32 -14.54 -16.24
C TRP A 296 4.01 -15.72 -15.54
N LYS A 297 5.12 -15.47 -14.82
CA LYS A 297 5.86 -16.54 -14.14
C LYS A 297 5.46 -16.79 -12.68
N ASN A 298 4.81 -15.84 -12.01
CA ASN A 298 4.37 -16.02 -10.61
C ASN A 298 3.34 -17.17 -10.50
N TYR A 299 2.62 -17.49 -11.57
CA TYR A 299 1.51 -18.43 -11.58
C TYR A 299 1.82 -19.83 -12.11
N LEU A 300 3.06 -20.17 -12.49
CA LEU A 300 3.40 -21.53 -12.99
C LEU A 300 3.40 -22.64 -11.92
N LYS A 301 2.70 -22.45 -10.79
CA LYS A 301 2.34 -23.51 -9.83
C LYS A 301 0.83 -23.78 -9.75
N GLU A 302 -0.01 -22.98 -10.37
CA GLU A 302 -1.45 -23.23 -10.52
C GLU A 302 -1.79 -23.12 -12.02
N PRO A 303 -2.61 -23.99 -12.60
CA PRO A 303 -2.99 -23.87 -14.00
C PRO A 303 -3.62 -22.47 -14.21
N PHE A 304 -3.07 -21.69 -15.15
CA PHE A 304 -3.54 -20.36 -15.55
C PHE A 304 -5.08 -20.26 -15.77
N PRO A 305 -5.82 -21.33 -16.13
CA PRO A 305 -7.28 -21.38 -16.02
C PRO A 305 -7.86 -20.91 -14.67
N LYS A 306 -7.24 -21.26 -13.54
CA LYS A 306 -7.67 -20.81 -12.20
C LYS A 306 -7.40 -19.33 -11.94
N VAL A 307 -6.51 -18.69 -12.70
CA VAL A 307 -6.26 -17.24 -12.61
C VAL A 307 -7.37 -16.50 -13.32
N VAL A 308 -7.81 -16.96 -14.49
CA VAL A 308 -9.01 -16.42 -15.14
C VAL A 308 -10.24 -16.66 -14.26
N GLU A 309 -10.36 -17.84 -13.64
CA GLU A 309 -11.43 -18.19 -12.68
C GLU A 309 -11.43 -17.32 -11.40
N ALA A 310 -10.26 -17.06 -10.80
CA ALA A 310 -10.15 -16.25 -9.59
C ALA A 310 -10.47 -14.76 -9.82
N TYR A 311 -10.31 -14.27 -11.05
CA TYR A 311 -10.63 -12.90 -11.44
C TYR A 311 -12.00 -12.78 -12.13
N SER A 312 -12.66 -13.89 -12.51
CA SER A 312 -14.01 -13.92 -13.08
C SER A 312 -15.15 -14.23 -12.08
N TRP A 313 -14.85 -14.48 -10.80
CA TRP A 313 -15.87 -14.83 -9.80
C TRP A 313 -16.16 -13.72 -8.76
N PRO A 314 -17.35 -13.08 -8.78
CA PRO A 314 -17.88 -12.37 -7.63
C PRO A 314 -18.55 -13.35 -6.65
N THR A 315 -18.13 -13.29 -5.37
CA THR A 315 -18.90 -13.73 -4.17
C THR A 315 -19.38 -15.19 -4.10
N ARG A 316 -18.66 -16.05 -3.34
CA ARG A 316 -19.30 -17.09 -2.50
C ARG A 316 -18.40 -17.60 -1.36
N ILE A 317 -18.67 -17.15 -0.15
CA ILE A 317 -18.43 -17.93 1.07
C ILE A 317 -19.62 -18.89 1.19
N VAL A 318 -19.53 -20.15 0.76
CA VAL A 318 -20.30 -21.29 1.34
C VAL A 318 -19.61 -22.62 1.01
N ARG A 319 -19.11 -23.28 2.07
CA ARG A 319 -18.90 -24.73 2.29
C ARG A 319 -18.04 -25.54 1.31
N GLY A 320 -17.05 -26.23 1.89
CA GLY A 320 -16.07 -27.04 1.18
C GLY A 320 -16.63 -28.15 0.30
N LYS A 321 -15.89 -28.41 -0.76
CA LYS A 321 -15.77 -29.70 -1.45
C LYS A 321 -14.35 -29.82 -2.00
N GLU A 322 -13.86 -31.05 -1.97
CA GLU A 322 -12.51 -31.47 -2.33
C GLU A 322 -12.22 -31.32 -3.83
N ASP A 323 -10.91 -31.27 -4.12
CA ASP A 323 -10.27 -31.14 -5.43
C ASP A 323 -10.72 -32.19 -6.45
N GLU A 324 -10.99 -31.77 -7.69
CA GLU A 324 -10.81 -32.62 -8.87
C GLU A 324 -10.00 -31.85 -9.92
N LEU A 325 -8.72 -32.26 -10.10
CA LEU A 325 -7.92 -31.93 -11.28
C LEU A 325 -8.54 -32.67 -12.47
N HIS A 326 -9.06 -31.93 -13.45
CA HIS A 326 -9.21 -32.26 -14.89
C HIS A 326 -10.46 -31.56 -15.44
N MET A 327 -10.35 -30.27 -15.79
CA MET A 327 -11.37 -29.58 -16.59
C MET A 327 -10.73 -28.96 -17.83
N GLU A 328 -11.20 -29.35 -19.01
CA GLU A 328 -11.04 -28.57 -20.25
C GLU A 328 -12.05 -27.42 -20.23
N VAL A 329 -11.59 -26.21 -20.58
CA VAL A 329 -12.42 -25.00 -20.62
C VAL A 329 -13.03 -24.87 -22.01
N ASP A 330 -14.37 -24.90 -22.07
CA ASP A 330 -15.17 -24.69 -23.28
C ASP A 330 -15.42 -23.19 -23.55
N GLU A 331 -15.66 -22.80 -24.80
CA GLU A 331 -15.93 -21.41 -25.22
C GLU A 331 -17.18 -20.82 -24.54
N THR A 332 -18.07 -21.68 -24.04
CA THR A 332 -19.26 -21.28 -23.27
C THR A 332 -18.96 -20.81 -21.84
N ALA A 333 -17.71 -20.95 -21.37
CA ALA A 333 -17.28 -20.56 -20.03
C ALA A 333 -16.95 -19.06 -19.88
N PHE A 334 -16.92 -18.30 -20.97
CA PHE A 334 -16.59 -16.87 -20.96
C PHE A 334 -17.86 -16.01 -20.94
N VAL A 335 -17.91 -15.02 -20.05
CA VAL A 335 -19.10 -14.20 -19.82
C VAL A 335 -19.07 -12.92 -20.67
N THR A 336 -17.88 -12.50 -21.11
CA THR A 336 -17.70 -11.28 -21.91
C THR A 336 -16.89 -11.51 -23.19
N ASN A 337 -17.11 -10.65 -24.19
CA ASN A 337 -16.35 -10.69 -25.45
C ASN A 337 -14.86 -10.41 -25.23
N GLU A 338 -14.48 -9.63 -24.22
CA GLU A 338 -13.08 -9.30 -23.92
C GLU A 338 -12.30 -10.51 -23.38
N GLU A 339 -12.94 -11.35 -22.54
CA GLU A 339 -12.39 -12.62 -22.07
C GLU A 339 -12.18 -13.62 -23.23
N SER A 340 -13.12 -13.65 -24.17
CA SER A 340 -13.02 -14.47 -25.39
C SER A 340 -11.87 -14.00 -26.29
N VAL A 341 -11.69 -12.69 -26.47
CA VAL A 341 -10.58 -12.11 -27.25
C VAL A 341 -9.22 -12.40 -26.61
N LEU A 342 -9.09 -12.25 -25.28
CA LEU A 342 -7.87 -12.59 -24.54
C LEU A 342 -7.53 -14.08 -24.67
N CYS A 343 -8.53 -14.96 -24.57
CA CYS A 343 -8.34 -16.40 -24.74
C CYS A 343 -7.99 -16.77 -26.20
N GLY A 344 -8.62 -16.13 -27.18
CA GLY A 344 -8.31 -16.31 -28.60
C GLY A 344 -6.88 -15.89 -28.97
N THR A 345 -6.43 -14.72 -28.49
CA THR A 345 -5.05 -14.25 -28.64
C THR A 345 -4.07 -15.22 -27.96
N PHE A 346 -4.42 -15.77 -26.80
CA PHE A 346 -3.61 -16.78 -26.13
C PHE A 346 -3.49 -18.08 -26.94
N LEU A 347 -4.59 -18.61 -27.51
CA LEU A 347 -4.56 -19.82 -28.34
C LEU A 347 -3.75 -19.63 -29.63
N SER A 348 -3.83 -18.44 -30.22
CA SER A 348 -3.00 -18.03 -31.37
C SER A 348 -1.50 -18.05 -31.02
N VAL A 349 -1.13 -17.50 -29.86
CA VAL A 349 0.25 -17.43 -29.39
C VAL A 349 0.78 -18.80 -28.88
N LYS A 350 -0.08 -19.66 -28.32
CA LYS A 350 0.28 -21.01 -27.82
C LYS A 350 0.92 -21.89 -28.90
N LYS A 351 0.43 -21.84 -30.15
CA LYS A 351 0.99 -22.61 -31.27
C LYS A 351 2.35 -22.06 -31.73
N SER A 352 2.59 -20.77 -31.54
CA SER A 352 3.81 -20.07 -31.94
C SER A 352 4.94 -20.17 -30.91
N ILE A 353 4.64 -20.56 -29.66
CA ILE A 353 5.62 -20.55 -28.56
C ILE A 353 6.39 -21.87 -28.36
N ASN A 354 6.01 -23.02 -28.97
CA ASN A 354 6.90 -24.21 -28.93
C ASN A 354 6.43 -25.43 -29.76
N PRO A 355 7.17 -25.88 -30.80
CA PRO A 355 6.94 -27.17 -31.45
C PRO A 355 7.68 -28.38 -30.83
N GLY A 356 8.43 -28.29 -29.71
CA GLY A 356 9.32 -29.41 -29.39
C GLY A 356 9.99 -29.55 -28.02
N THR A 357 9.58 -28.87 -26.95
CA THR A 357 10.26 -29.02 -25.63
C THR A 357 9.32 -29.20 -24.44
N PHE A 358 8.37 -30.13 -24.55
CA PHE A 358 7.75 -30.78 -23.38
C PHE A 358 7.64 -32.29 -23.63
N SER A 359 8.79 -32.96 -23.62
CA SER A 359 8.84 -34.39 -23.26
C SER A 359 8.79 -34.45 -21.74
N LEU A 360 7.64 -34.84 -21.20
CA LEU A 360 7.46 -35.20 -19.79
C LEU A 360 8.18 -36.52 -19.52
N THR A 361 9.49 -36.47 -19.38
CA THR A 361 10.27 -37.51 -18.71
C THR A 361 11.41 -36.86 -17.93
N TRP A 362 11.70 -37.43 -16.75
CA TRP A 362 12.80 -37.14 -15.82
C TRP A 362 12.51 -36.21 -14.62
N TYR A 363 12.48 -36.68 -13.36
CA TYR A 363 12.59 -38.06 -12.81
C TYR A 363 12.12 -38.10 -11.34
N PHE A 364 11.54 -39.23 -10.91
CA PHE A 364 11.60 -39.68 -9.52
C PHE A 364 13.03 -40.11 -9.23
N SER A 365 13.74 -39.38 -8.37
CA SER A 365 14.77 -39.79 -7.40
C SER A 365 15.39 -38.53 -6.80
#